data_AF-A0A7X7RR12-F1
#
_entry.id   AF-A0A7X7RR12-F1
#
_cell.length_a   1.000
_cell.length_b   1.000
_cell.length_c   1.000
_cell.angle_alpha   90.00
_cell.angle_beta   90.00
_cell.angle_gamma   90.00
#
_symmetry.space_group_name_H-M   'P 1'
#
loop_
_entity.id
_entity.type
_entity.pdbx_description
1 polymer ?
#
loop_
_entity_poly.entity_id
_entity_poly.type
_entity_poly.pdbx_seq_one_letter_code
_entity_poly.pdbx_strand_id
1 'polypeptide(L)' 'KEFAGAGASVPLLGFGHALMKGVKEAVSENGFIGLFMGGFKAAAVGTSAALIFGYLASLIFKPKMKK' A
#
# COMPACT_ATOMS: atom_id res chain seq x y z
N LYS A 1 1.30 3.38 -26.80
CA LYS A 1 1.34 3.77 -25.38
C LYS A 1 0.81 2.61 -24.56
N GLU A 2 1.67 1.73 -24.05
CA GLU A 2 1.23 0.70 -23.11
C GLU A 2 0.91 1.38 -21.77
N PHE A 3 -0.36 1.38 -21.39
CA PHE A 3 -0.86 1.94 -20.15
C PHE A 3 -0.33 1.07 -18.99
N ALA A 4 0.77 1.48 -18.36
CA ALA A 4 1.25 1.02 -17.04
C ALA A 4 1.14 -0.50 -16.72
N GLY A 5 1.29 -1.36 -17.74
CA GLY A 5 1.34 -2.82 -17.65
C GLY A 5 0.19 -3.48 -16.86
N ALA A 6 0.47 -4.65 -16.30
CA ALA A 6 -0.49 -5.37 -15.46
C ALA A 6 -0.82 -4.64 -14.15
N GLY A 7 0.06 -3.76 -13.66
CA GLY A 7 -0.11 -3.07 -12.38
C GLY A 7 -1.26 -2.06 -12.36
N ALA A 8 -1.48 -1.32 -13.46
CA ALA A 8 -2.56 -0.33 -13.53
C ALA A 8 -3.95 -0.95 -13.77
N SER A 9 -4.00 -2.16 -14.32
CA SER A 9 -5.25 -2.85 -14.65
C SER A 9 -5.77 -3.73 -13.52
N VAL A 10 -4.95 -4.06 -12.52
CA VAL A 10 -5.33 -4.95 -11.42
C VAL A 10 -6.02 -4.14 -10.31
N PRO A 11 -7.30 -4.41 -10.01
CA PRO A 11 -8.03 -3.67 -8.99
C PRO A 11 -7.57 -4.09 -7.59
N LEU A 12 -7.04 -3.14 -6.82
CA LEU A 12 -6.57 -3.34 -5.44
C LEU A 12 -7.72 -3.30 -4.42
N LEU A 13 -8.78 -4.08 -4.66
CA LEU A 13 -10.01 -4.06 -3.84
C LEU A 13 -9.74 -4.38 -2.37
N GLY A 14 -8.83 -5.34 -2.11
CA GLY A 14 -8.43 -5.70 -0.74
C GLY A 14 -7.77 -4.55 0.00
N PHE A 15 -6.96 -3.74 -0.69
CA PHE A 15 -6.35 -2.54 -0.12
C PHE A 15 -7.41 -1.48 0.22
N GLY A 16 -8.35 -1.23 -0.70
CA GLY A 16 -9.45 -0.28 -0.48
C GLY A 16 -10.35 -0.66 0.71
N HIS A 17 -10.71 -1.95 0.83
CA HIS A 17 -11.51 -2.44 1.95
C HIS A 17 -10.78 -2.29 3.30
N ALA A 18 -9.50 -2.69 3.36
CA ALA A 18 -8.70 -2.56 4.58
C ALA A 18 -8.48 -1.09 4.97
N LEU A 19 -8.23 -0.21 4.00
CA LEU A 19 -8.08 1.23 4.22
C LEU A 19 -9.35 1.83 4.81
N MET A 20 -10.52 1.55 4.21
CA MET A 20 -11.78 2.10 4.67
C MET A 20 -12.17 1.58 6.05
N LYS A 21 -11.89 0.30 6.33
CA LYS A 21 -12.08 -0.29 7.66
C LYS A 21 -11.22 0.40 8.72
N GLY A 22 -9.92 0.58 8.45
CA GLY A 22 -8.99 1.22 9.40
C GLY A 22 -9.29 2.71 9.60
N VAL A 23 -9.71 3.43 8.57
CA VAL A 23 -10.20 4.81 8.67
C VAL A 23 -11.46 4.86 9.54
N LYS A 24 -12.43 3.98 9.29
CA LYS A 24 -13.69 3.96 10.06
C LYS A 24 -13.44 3.72 11.56
N GLU A 25 -12.61 2.73 11.90
CA GLU A 25 -12.24 2.44 13.28
C GLU A 25 -11.53 3.62 13.94
N ALA A 26 -10.53 4.21 13.26
CA ALA A 26 -9.78 5.33 13.81
C ALA A 26 -10.62 6.60 13.97
N VAL A 27 -11.58 6.87 13.07
CA VAL A 27 -12.54 7.98 13.19
C VAL A 27 -13.49 7.75 14.36
N SER A 28 -13.96 6.52 14.58
CA SER A 28 -14.79 6.18 15.73
C SER A 28 -14.07 6.41 17.06
N GLU A 29 -12.76 6.18 17.13
CA GLU A 29 -11.98 6.38 18.36
C GLU A 29 -11.45 7.81 18.55
N ASN A 30 -10.97 8.45 17.48
CA ASN A 30 -10.23 9.71 17.55
C ASN A 30 -10.99 10.90 16.92
N GLY A 31 -12.22 10.69 16.44
CA GLY A 31 -12.98 11.72 15.74
C GLY A 31 -12.32 12.13 14.42
N PHE A 32 -12.31 13.43 14.12
CA PHE A 32 -11.83 13.95 12.83
C PHE A 32 -10.35 13.62 12.52
N ILE A 33 -9.47 13.63 13.52
CA ILE A 33 -8.05 13.28 13.33
C ILE A 33 -7.87 11.80 12.94
N GLY A 34 -8.84 10.97 13.32
CA GLY A 34 -8.91 9.55 12.98
C GLY A 34 -8.95 9.27 11.48
N LEU A 35 -9.44 10.21 10.66
CA LEU A 35 -9.44 10.08 9.20
C LEU A 35 -8.01 9.92 8.67
N PHE A 36 -7.10 10.76 9.16
CA PHE A 36 -5.70 10.74 8.77
C PHE A 36 -4.97 9.59 9.46
N MET A 37 -5.16 9.42 10.77
CA MET A 37 -4.50 8.35 11.52
C MET A 37 -4.82 6.96 10.97
N GLY A 38 -6.10 6.66 10.74
CA GLY A 38 -6.53 5.37 10.21
C GLY A 38 -6.05 5.14 8.78
N GLY A 39 -6.11 6.18 7.94
CA GLY A 39 -5.65 6.12 6.56
C GLY A 39 -4.15 5.85 6.46
N PHE A 40 -3.33 6.62 7.17
CA PHE A 40 -1.88 6.43 7.20
C PHE A 40 -1.50 5.08 7.82
N LYS A 41 -2.13 4.67 8.92
CA LYS A 41 -1.82 3.42 9.60
C LYS A 41 -2.19 2.19 8.75
N ALA A 42 -3.37 2.20 8.12
CA ALA A 42 -3.81 1.11 7.26
C ALA A 42 -2.98 1.01 5.95
N ALA A 43 -2.56 2.14 5.38
CA ALA A 43 -1.69 2.15 4.20
C ALA A 43 -0.23 1.77 4.54
N ALA A 44 0.28 2.16 5.70
CA ALA A 44 1.68 2.00 6.08
C ALA A 44 2.14 0.53 6.09
N VAL A 45 1.29 -0.39 6.51
CA VAL A 45 1.64 -1.82 6.59
C VAL A 45 1.94 -2.39 5.19
N GLY A 46 1.09 -2.10 4.21
CA GLY A 46 1.28 -2.58 2.84
C GLY A 46 2.54 -2.01 2.18
N THR A 47 2.77 -0.70 2.33
CA THR A 47 3.96 -0.04 1.78
C THR A 47 5.25 -0.53 2.44
N SER A 48 5.24 -0.70 3.77
CA SER A 48 6.42 -1.19 4.50
C SER A 48 6.77 -2.62 4.10
N ALA A 49 5.75 -3.50 3.98
CA ALA A 49 5.94 -4.85 3.48
C ALA A 49 6.51 -4.84 2.05
N ALA A 50 5.94 -4.02 1.15
CA ALA A 50 6.44 -3.89 -0.23
C ALA A 50 7.91 -3.46 -0.30
N LEU A 51 8.34 -2.53 0.56
CA LEU A 51 9.74 -2.10 0.63
C LEU A 51 10.66 -3.22 1.12
N ILE A 52 10.28 -3.91 2.20
CA ILE A 52 11.08 -5.01 2.78
C ILE A 52 11.21 -6.15 1.77
N PHE A 53 10.09 -6.63 1.23
CA PHE A 53 10.09 -7.73 0.27
C PHE A 53 10.74 -7.33 -1.06
N GLY A 54 10.56 -6.08 -1.51
CA GLY A 54 11.25 -5.55 -2.67
C GLY A 54 12.76 -5.53 -2.48
N TYR A 55 13.24 -5.13 -1.30
CA TYR A 55 14.66 -5.18 -0.95
C TYR A 55 15.18 -6.62 -0.88
N LEU A 56 14.47 -7.53 -0.21
CA LEU A 56 14.84 -8.94 -0.15
C LEU A 56 14.89 -9.58 -1.55
N ALA A 57 13.91 -9.28 -2.41
CA ALA A 57 13.92 -9.73 -3.80
C ALA A 57 15.12 -9.19 -4.57
N SER A 58 15.55 -7.95 -4.30
CA SER A 58 16.74 -7.35 -4.92
C SER A 58 18.07 -8.01 -4.50
N LEU A 59 18.10 -8.68 -3.34
CA LEU A 59 19.27 -9.43 -2.88
C LEU A 59 19.37 -10.79 -3.58
N ILE A 60 18.24 -11.44 -3.84
CA ILE A 60 18.17 -12.77 -4.47
C ILE A 60 18.27 -12.65 -6.00
N PHE A 61 17.53 -11.70 -6.57
CA PHE A 61 17.51 -11.43 -8.00
C PHE A 61 18.34 -10.19 -8.27
N LYS A 62 19.36 -10.26 -9.13
CA LYS A 62 20.09 -9.06 -9.59
C LYS A 62 19.09 -8.12 -10.30
N PRO A 63 18.66 -7.00 -9.69
CA PRO A 63 17.77 -6.08 -10.37
C PRO A 63 18.57 -5.43 -11.49
N LYS A 64 18.20 -5.68 -12.76
CA LYS A 64 18.77 -4.94 -13.88
C LYS A 64 18.19 -3.53 -13.82
N MET A 65 18.94 -2.55 -13.32
CA MET A 65 18.62 -1.16 -13.64
C MET A 65 18.71 -1.02 -15.16
N LYS A 66 17.57 -0.73 -15.81
CA LYS A 66 17.60 -0.25 -17.19
C LYS A 66 18.39 1.07 -17.18
N LYS A 67 19.53 1.08 -17.87
CA LYS A 67 20.17 2.33 -18.31
C LYS A 67 19.23 3.08 -19.23
#